data_AF-A0A349YA89-F1
#
_entry.id   AF-A0A349YA89-F1
#
_cell.length_a   1.000
_cell.length_b   1.000
_cell.length_c   1.000
_cell.angle_alpha   90.00
_cell.angle_beta   90.00
_cell.angle_gamma   90.00
#
_symmetry.space_group_name_H-M   'P 1'
#
loop_
_entity.id
_entity.type
_entity.pdbx_description
1 polymer ?
#
loop_
_entity_poly.entity_id
_entity_poly.type
_entity_poly.pdbx_seq_one_letter_code
_entity_poly.pdbx_strand_id
1 'polypeptide(L)' 'LSMGMSGDVEIAIEEGATVVRVGQAIFGARSTPDSVYWPTPT' A
#
# COMPACT_ATOMS: atom_id res chain seq x y z
N LEU A 1 13.70 5.37 6.71
CA LEU A 1 12.32 5.84 6.50
C LEU A 1 11.49 4.71 5.91
N SER A 2 10.32 4.40 6.49
CA SER A 2 9.41 3.38 5.96
C SER A 2 8.17 4.05 5.34
N MET A 3 8.19 4.22 4.02
CA MET A 3 7.16 4.91 3.25
C MET A 3 7.05 4.31 1.84
N GLY A 4 6.02 4.72 1.09
CA GLY A 4 5.68 4.10 -0.18
C GLY A 4 4.86 2.83 -0.02
N MET A 5 3.86 2.71 -0.86
CA MET A 5 3.01 1.56 -1.08
C MET A 5 3.14 1.11 -2.54
N SER A 6 2.25 0.20 -2.97
CA SER A 6 2.33 -0.39 -4.32
C SER A 6 2.11 0.59 -5.48
N GLY A 7 1.62 1.81 -5.23
CA GLY A 7 1.29 2.79 -6.28
C GLY A 7 2.26 3.97 -6.39
N ASP A 8 3.25 4.04 -5.51
CA ASP A 8 4.11 5.21 -5.29
C ASP A 8 5.54 4.78 -4.90
N VAL A 9 6.00 3.63 -5.40
CA VAL A 9 7.31 3.06 -5.08
C VAL A 9 8.45 3.98 -5.54
N GLU A 10 8.37 4.47 -6.77
CA GLU A 10 9.42 5.28 -7.40
C GLU A 10 9.57 6.62 -6.67
N ILE A 11 8.44 7.31 -6.44
CA ILE A 11 8.41 8.56 -5.68
C ILE A 11 8.96 8.32 -4.27
N ALA A 12 8.59 7.20 -3.62
CA ALA A 12 9.08 6.91 -2.29
C ALA A 12 10.60 6.75 -2.23
N ILE A 13 11.21 6.14 -3.25
CA ILE A 13 12.67 6.01 -3.35
C ILE A 13 13.32 7.37 -3.58
N GLU A 14 12.78 8.19 -4.48
CA GLU A 14 13.27 9.54 -4.76
C GLU A 14 13.26 10.43 -3.49
N GLU A 15 12.26 10.26 -2.63
CA GLU A 15 12.12 10.96 -1.34
C GLU A 15 12.91 10.32 -0.18
N GLY A 16 13.73 9.29 -0.45
CA GLY A 16 14.65 8.70 0.53
C GLY A 16 14.07 7.57 1.40
N ALA A 17 13.06 6.85 0.92
CA ALA A 17 12.61 5.62 1.57
C ALA A 17 13.75 4.60 1.69
N THR A 18 13.92 4.03 2.88
CA THR A 18 14.86 2.92 3.12
C THR A 18 14.14 1.58 3.20
N VAL A 19 12.80 1.60 3.31
CA VAL A 19 11.90 0.44 3.27
C VAL A 19 10.63 0.87 2.55
N VAL A 20 10.23 0.11 1.52
CA VAL A 20 8.96 0.27 0.79
C VAL A 20 8.03 -0.91 1.09
N ARG A 21 6.72 -0.67 1.10
CA ARG A 21 5.71 -1.69 1.43
C ARG A 21 4.92 -2.09 0.19
N VAL A 22 5.27 -3.22 -0.40
CA VAL A 22 4.64 -3.69 -1.65
C VAL A 22 3.76 -4.90 -1.39
N GLY A 23 2.48 -4.80 -1.76
CA GLY A 23 1.49 -5.85 -1.61
C GLY A 23 0.86 -6.18 -2.95
N GLN A 24 -0.18 -5.42 -3.32
CA GLN A 24 -0.99 -5.70 -4.51
C GLN A 24 -0.26 -5.65 -5.85
N ALA A 25 0.86 -4.92 -5.97
CA ALA A 25 1.70 -4.98 -7.17
C ALA A 25 2.45 -6.33 -7.32
N ILE A 26 2.67 -7.06 -6.21
CA ILE A 26 3.29 -8.40 -6.22
C ILE A 26 2.22 -9.50 -6.23
N PHE A 27 1.19 -9.36 -5.40
CA PHE A 27 0.21 -10.42 -5.13
C PHE A 27 -1.15 -10.22 -5.81
N GLY A 28 -1.36 -9.10 -6.48
CA GLY A 28 -2.65 -8.73 -7.06
C GLY A 28 -3.63 -8.10 -6.06
N ALA A 29 -4.83 -7.79 -6.55
CA ALA A 29 -5.88 -7.15 -5.74
C ALA A 29 -6.35 -8.07 -4.60
N ARG A 30 -6.73 -7.47 -3.47
CA ARG A 30 -7.35 -8.20 -2.36
C ARG A 30 -8.70 -8.76 -2.79
N SER A 31 -9.02 -9.99 -2.36
CA SER A 31 -10.29 -10.64 -2.67
C SER A 31 -11.51 -9.99 -2.01
N THR A 32 -11.28 -9.17 -0.98
CA THR A 32 -12.32 -8.51 -0.18
C THR A 32 -12.11 -7.00 -0.18
N PRO A 33 -13.21 -6.21 -0.18
CA PRO A 33 -13.14 -4.76 -0.08
C PRO A 33 -12.76 -4.32 1.35
N ASP A 34 -12.30 -3.07 1.48
CA ASP A 34 -11.89 -2.51 2.78
C ASP A 34 -13.00 -2.54 3.83
N SER A 35 -14.26 -2.41 3.42
CA SER A 35 -15.42 -2.43 4.31
C SER A 35 -15.59 -3.75 5.09
N VAL A 36 -15.02 -4.85 4.60
CA VAL A 36 -15.02 -6.14 5.32
C VAL A 36 -14.20 -6.05 6.60
N TYR A 37 -13.10 -5.30 6.55
CA TYR A 37 -12.22 -5.14 7.70
C TYR A 37 -12.58 -3.88 8.48
N TRP A 38 -12.75 -2.74 7.77
CA TRP A 38 -12.99 -1.41 8.34
C TRP A 38 -14.41 -0.93 7.96
N PRO A 39 -15.44 -1.37 8.70
CA PRO A 39 -16.81 -0.94 8.40
C PRO A 39 -16.93 0.58 8.58
N THR A 40 -17.50 1.26 7.59
CA THR A 40 -17.75 2.70 7.67
C THR A 40 -18.80 2.94 8.76
N PRO A 41 -18.56 3.87 9.73
CA PRO A 41 -19.58 4.23 10.69
C PRO A 41 -20.81 4.78 9.96
N THR A 42 -21.97 4.25 10.30
CA THR A 42 -23.29 4.72 9.81
C THR A 42 -23.64 6.08 10.39
#